data_AF-A0A7W0H224-F1
#
_entry.id   AF-A0A7W0H224-F1
#
_cell.length_a   1.000
_cell.length_b   1.000
_cell.length_c   1.000
_cell.angle_alpha   90.00
_cell.angle_beta   90.00
_cell.angle_gamma   90.00
#
_symmetry.space_group_name_H-M   'P 1'
#
loop_
_entity.id
_entity.type
_entity.pdbx_description
1 polymer ?
#
loop_
_entity_poly.entity_id
_entity_poly.type
_entity_poly.pdbx_seq_one_letter_code
_entity_poly.pdbx_strand_id
1 'polypeptide(L)'
;MAKVGRNEPCPCGSGRKVKRCCGVRGGPSEESLARAFLAHASREAAGELRRLSDAELLDLFEELWELPAADLSLQVELPKLLSPELNRLCDAVADDDPDPELLDAAVVAIDTPSERARLARAVIAQAQAQAIDARLADAALIDLGSDSRQLLRAGLLEAVAVRVGAARTPAGILLPA
;
A
#
# COMPACT_ATOMS: atom_id res chain seq x y z
N MET A 1 46.50 -16.85 4.25
CA MET A 1 45.85 -15.69 3.60
C MET A 1 45.57 -14.64 4.66
N ALA A 2 46.13 -13.42 4.51
CA ALA A 2 45.91 -12.34 5.47
C ALA A 2 44.44 -11.89 5.46
N LYS A 3 43.86 -11.71 6.65
CA LYS A 3 42.47 -11.29 6.83
C LYS A 3 42.40 -9.78 6.55
N VAL A 4 41.89 -9.39 5.38
CA VAL A 4 41.78 -7.98 4.95
C VAL A 4 41.07 -7.15 6.03
N GLY A 5 41.69 -6.05 6.44
CA GLY A 5 41.22 -5.20 7.53
C GLY A 5 39.93 -4.44 7.18
N ARG A 6 39.04 -4.25 8.15
CA ARG A 6 37.74 -3.53 7.96
C ARG A 6 37.89 -2.12 7.35
N ASN A 7 39.03 -1.45 7.53
CA ASN A 7 39.28 -0.11 7.00
C ASN A 7 40.07 -0.10 5.68
N GLU A 8 40.52 -1.24 5.19
CA GLU A 8 41.28 -1.37 3.94
C GLU A 8 40.36 -1.27 2.72
N PRO A 9 40.90 -0.93 1.54
CA PRO A 9 40.16 -1.00 0.28
C PRO A 9 39.55 -2.39 0.07
N CYS A 10 38.29 -2.42 -0.37
CA CYS A 10 37.55 -3.65 -0.53
C CYS A 10 38.13 -4.45 -1.72
N PRO A 11 38.43 -5.75 -1.53
CA PRO A 11 39.04 -6.57 -2.58
C PRO A 11 38.14 -6.82 -3.79
N CYS A 12 36.87 -6.39 -3.76
CA CYS A 12 35.96 -6.43 -4.90
C CYS A 12 36.24 -5.35 -5.98
N GLY A 13 37.27 -4.52 -5.80
CA GLY A 13 37.68 -3.51 -6.78
C GLY A 13 36.90 -2.18 -6.74
N SER A 14 36.02 -1.97 -5.76
CA SER A 14 35.18 -0.75 -5.68
C SER A 14 35.90 0.50 -5.18
N GLY A 15 37.13 0.37 -4.66
CA GLY A 15 37.88 1.45 -4.01
C GLY A 15 37.33 1.88 -2.63
N ARG A 16 36.17 1.36 -2.19
CA ARG A 16 35.56 1.65 -0.88
C ARG A 16 36.21 0.84 0.24
N LYS A 17 36.15 1.31 1.49
CA LYS A 17 36.61 0.53 2.66
C LYS A 17 35.77 -0.74 2.85
N VAL A 18 36.36 -1.86 3.26
CA VAL A 18 35.65 -3.15 3.49
C VAL A 18 34.40 -2.97 4.36
N LYS A 19 34.48 -2.21 5.47
CA LYS A 19 33.35 -1.92 6.37
C LYS A 19 32.24 -1.04 5.78
N ARG A 20 32.39 -0.56 4.54
CA ARG A 20 31.41 0.24 3.79
C ARG A 20 31.10 -0.40 2.43
N CYS A 21 31.49 -1.66 2.23
CA CYS A 21 31.32 -2.41 0.99
C CYS A 21 30.97 -3.86 1.36
N CYS A 22 31.67 -4.86 0.84
CA CYS A 22 31.36 -6.28 1.06
C CYS A 22 31.46 -6.74 2.53
N GLY A 23 32.12 -5.98 3.41
CA GLY A 23 32.14 -6.23 4.85
C GLY A 23 30.91 -5.71 5.59
N VAL A 24 29.99 -5.04 4.89
CA VAL A 24 28.64 -4.75 5.37
C VAL A 24 27.77 -5.90 4.88
N ARG A 25 27.35 -6.79 5.78
CA ARG A 25 26.12 -7.55 5.54
C ARG A 25 24.99 -6.55 5.67
N GLY A 26 24.71 -5.80 4.60
CA GLY A 26 23.51 -4.99 4.53
C GLY A 26 22.33 -5.93 4.63
N GLY A 27 21.48 -5.74 5.63
CA GLY A 27 20.20 -6.44 5.67
C GLY A 27 19.39 -6.14 4.40
N PRO A 28 18.31 -6.89 4.15
CA PRO A 28 17.40 -6.57 3.05
C PRO A 28 16.96 -5.10 3.14
N SER A 29 16.84 -4.43 2.00
CA SER A 29 16.28 -3.08 1.95
C SER A 29 14.85 -3.06 2.48
N GLU A 30 14.37 -1.89 2.88
CA GLU A 30 12.97 -1.72 3.28
C GLU A 30 12.00 -2.20 2.19
N GLU A 31 12.25 -1.84 0.92
CA GLU A 31 11.45 -2.36 -0.20
C GLU A 31 11.51 -3.89 -0.33
N SER A 32 12.68 -4.49 -0.10
CA SER A 32 12.82 -5.95 -0.17
C SER A 32 12.04 -6.64 0.94
N LEU A 33 12.05 -6.06 2.15
CA LEU A 33 11.25 -6.51 3.29
C LEU A 33 9.76 -6.35 3.02
N ALA A 34 9.34 -5.21 2.45
CA ALA A 34 7.96 -4.94 2.10
C ALA A 34 7.42 -5.94 1.06
N ARG A 35 8.19 -6.21 -0.01
CA ARG A 35 7.84 -7.24 -1.00
C ARG A 35 7.77 -8.63 -0.39
N ALA A 36 8.72 -9.00 0.47
CA ALA A 36 8.71 -10.29 1.15
C ALA A 36 7.48 -10.45 2.05
N PHE A 37 7.13 -9.39 2.79
CA PHE A 37 5.93 -9.35 3.62
C PHE A 37 4.66 -9.51 2.80
N LEU A 38 4.48 -8.72 1.73
CA LEU A 38 3.31 -8.82 0.84
C LEU A 38 3.17 -10.21 0.24
N ALA A 39 4.27 -10.77 -0.29
CA ALA A 39 4.27 -12.11 -0.86
C ALA A 39 3.93 -13.20 0.16
N HIS A 40 4.29 -13.02 1.44
CA HIS A 40 3.91 -13.95 2.49
C HIS A 40 2.43 -13.80 2.85
N ALA A 41 1.98 -12.58 3.15
CA ALA A 41 0.60 -12.29 3.54
C ALA A 41 -0.41 -12.74 2.46
N SER A 42 -0.15 -12.43 1.18
CA SER A 42 -0.98 -12.85 0.06
C SER A 42 -1.07 -14.38 -0.07
N ARG A 43 0.04 -15.11 0.18
CA ARG A 43 0.05 -16.57 0.11
C ARG A 43 -0.75 -17.23 1.24
N GLU A 44 -0.70 -16.68 2.44
CA GLU A 44 -1.51 -17.16 3.57
C GLU A 44 -3.00 -16.93 3.29
N ALA A 45 -3.37 -15.74 2.78
CA ALA A 45 -4.75 -15.37 2.43
C ALA A 45 -5.35 -16.23 1.30
N ALA A 46 -4.53 -16.69 0.36
CA ALA A 46 -4.99 -17.46 -0.80
C ALA A 46 -5.61 -18.83 -0.44
N GLY A 47 -5.43 -19.33 0.78
CA GLY A 47 -5.97 -20.62 1.20
C GLY A 47 -7.50 -20.67 1.24
N GLU A 48 -8.14 -19.66 1.83
CA GLU A 48 -9.58 -19.65 2.08
C GLU A 48 -10.39 -19.23 0.86
N LEU A 49 -9.88 -18.28 0.07
CA LEU A 49 -10.59 -17.78 -1.12
C LEU A 49 -10.70 -18.81 -2.25
N ARG A 50 -9.87 -19.85 -2.27
CA ARG A 50 -9.95 -20.95 -3.27
C ARG A 50 -11.27 -21.71 -3.27
N ARG A 51 -12.04 -21.63 -2.19
CA ARG A 51 -13.32 -22.33 -2.04
C ARG A 51 -14.52 -21.50 -2.50
N LEU A 52 -14.29 -20.23 -2.81
CA LEU A 52 -15.34 -19.32 -3.24
C LEU A 52 -15.69 -19.56 -4.70
N SER A 53 -16.97 -19.39 -5.00
CA SER A 53 -17.47 -19.29 -6.36
C SER A 53 -17.06 -17.96 -6.99
N ASP A 54 -17.11 -17.89 -8.33
CA ASP A 54 -16.84 -16.65 -9.06
C ASP A 54 -17.77 -15.50 -8.63
N ALA A 55 -19.03 -15.80 -8.29
CA ALA A 55 -19.99 -14.82 -7.79
C ALA A 55 -19.56 -14.25 -6.43
N GLU A 56 -19.18 -15.12 -5.48
CA GLU A 56 -18.68 -14.68 -4.17
C GLU A 56 -17.37 -13.87 -4.28
N LEU A 57 -16.52 -14.19 -5.26
CA LEU A 57 -15.31 -13.40 -5.52
C LEU A 57 -15.64 -12.02 -6.08
N LEU A 58 -16.65 -11.91 -6.96
CA LEU A 58 -17.11 -10.62 -7.48
C LEU A 58 -17.69 -9.74 -6.36
N ASP A 59 -18.53 -10.32 -5.49
CA ASP A 59 -19.09 -9.60 -4.34
C ASP A 59 -17.97 -9.05 -3.43
N LEU A 60 -16.93 -9.85 -3.17
CA LEU A 60 -15.77 -9.40 -2.40
C LEU A 60 -15.00 -8.26 -3.08
N PHE A 61 -14.91 -8.25 -4.41
CA PHE A 61 -14.27 -7.15 -5.13
C PHE A 61 -15.07 -5.86 -5.05
N GLU A 62 -16.41 -5.92 -5.04
CA GLU A 62 -17.25 -4.75 -4.80
C GLU A 62 -17.07 -4.22 -3.37
N GLU A 63 -17.12 -5.10 -2.37
CA GLU A 63 -16.86 -4.74 -0.97
C GLU A 63 -15.46 -4.15 -0.74
N LEU A 64 -14.45 -4.63 -1.49
CA LEU A 64 -13.08 -4.13 -1.41
C LEU A 64 -12.98 -2.65 -1.77
N TRP A 65 -13.84 -2.16 -2.66
CA TRP A 65 -13.87 -0.75 -3.05
C TRP A 65 -14.32 0.16 -1.91
N GLU A 66 -15.21 -0.31 -1.04
CA GLU A 66 -15.75 0.44 0.10
C GLU A 66 -14.87 0.34 1.35
N LEU A 67 -13.97 -0.64 1.40
CA LEU A 67 -13.12 -0.94 2.56
C LEU A 67 -12.38 0.29 3.14
N PRO A 68 -11.80 1.20 2.35
CA PRO A 68 -11.07 2.36 2.90
C PRO A 68 -11.91 3.36 3.69
N ALA A 69 -13.24 3.38 3.50
CA ALA A 69 -14.14 4.22 4.28
C ALA A 69 -14.34 3.70 5.71
N ALA A 70 -13.98 2.44 6.00
CA ALA A 70 -14.17 1.83 7.30
C ALA A 70 -13.20 2.36 8.38
N ASP A 71 -11.97 2.72 8.01
CA ASP A 71 -10.97 3.24 8.95
C ASP A 71 -9.87 4.05 8.23
N LEU A 72 -9.34 5.10 8.88
CA LEU A 72 -8.32 5.98 8.29
C LEU A 72 -7.02 5.24 7.97
N SER A 73 -6.70 4.17 8.70
CA SER A 73 -5.51 3.35 8.43
C SER A 73 -5.59 2.58 7.11
N LEU A 74 -6.80 2.37 6.58
CA LEU A 74 -7.06 1.69 5.32
C LEU A 74 -7.02 2.64 4.10
N GLN A 75 -6.86 3.94 4.34
CA GLN A 75 -6.71 4.95 3.29
C GLN A 75 -5.22 5.12 2.94
N VAL A 76 -4.92 5.56 1.72
CA VAL A 76 -3.54 5.87 1.32
C VAL A 76 -3.01 7.07 2.11
N GLU A 77 -1.76 6.99 2.55
CA GLU A 77 -1.09 8.15 3.16
C GLU A 77 -0.69 9.16 2.08
N LEU A 78 -1.42 10.28 2.02
CA LEU A 78 -1.12 11.34 1.07
C LEU A 78 0.23 12.01 1.38
N PRO A 79 1.08 12.23 0.36
CA PRO A 79 2.35 12.91 0.55
C PRO A 79 2.15 14.35 1.03
N LYS A 80 3.12 14.85 1.82
CA LYS A 80 3.09 16.24 2.31
C LYS A 80 3.14 17.28 1.19
N LEU A 81 3.77 16.92 0.07
CA LEU A 81 3.84 17.72 -1.14
C LEU A 81 3.09 16.98 -2.24
N LEU A 82 2.01 17.58 -2.72
CA LEU A 82 1.17 16.98 -3.75
C LEU A 82 1.81 17.20 -5.12
N SER A 83 1.86 16.14 -5.93
CA SER A 83 2.23 16.26 -7.34
C SER A 83 1.15 17.03 -8.11
N PRO A 84 1.43 17.52 -9.32
CA PRO A 84 0.41 18.13 -10.18
C PRO A 84 -0.79 17.21 -10.42
N GLU A 85 -0.55 15.91 -10.61
CA GLU A 85 -1.60 14.90 -10.83
C GLU A 85 -2.48 14.75 -9.59
N LEU A 86 -1.88 14.68 -8.40
CA LEU A 86 -2.62 14.55 -7.16
C LEU A 86 -3.39 15.82 -6.79
N ASN A 87 -2.86 17.01 -7.11
CA ASN A 87 -3.60 18.26 -6.95
C ASN A 87 -4.82 18.30 -7.87
N ARG A 88 -4.66 17.97 -9.17
CA ARG A 88 -5.81 17.92 -10.09
C ARG A 88 -6.85 16.90 -9.63
N LEU A 89 -6.42 15.76 -9.07
CA LEU A 89 -7.36 14.77 -8.53
C LEU A 89 -8.13 15.34 -7.34
N CYS A 90 -7.47 16.12 -6.46
CA CYS A 90 -8.15 16.82 -5.37
C CYS A 90 -9.21 17.80 -5.91
N ASP A 91 -8.86 18.59 -6.92
CA ASP A 91 -9.79 19.55 -7.54
C ASP A 91 -11.00 18.81 -8.15
N ALA A 92 -10.75 17.75 -8.92
CA ALA A 92 -11.79 16.93 -9.56
C ALA A 92 -12.74 16.28 -8.54
N VAL A 93 -12.21 15.74 -7.44
CA VAL A 93 -13.02 15.16 -6.36
C VAL A 93 -13.81 16.23 -5.61
N ALA A 94 -13.25 17.43 -5.41
CA ALA A 94 -13.95 18.54 -4.79
C ALA A 94 -15.14 19.04 -5.64
N ASP A 95 -15.02 18.92 -6.96
CA ASP A 95 -16.06 19.25 -7.95
C ASP A 95 -17.07 18.11 -8.19
N ASP A 96 -16.99 17.00 -7.43
CA ASP A 96 -17.83 15.79 -7.58
C ASP A 96 -17.74 15.14 -8.98
N ASP A 97 -16.57 15.28 -9.64
CA ASP A 97 -16.27 14.72 -10.96
C ASP A 97 -14.94 13.96 -10.96
N PRO A 98 -14.82 12.85 -10.21
CA PRO A 98 -13.56 12.11 -10.10
C PRO A 98 -13.20 11.43 -11.44
N ASP A 99 -12.23 12.01 -12.16
CA ASP A 99 -11.71 11.46 -13.41
C ASP A 99 -10.95 10.13 -13.18
N PRO A 100 -11.42 9.00 -13.76
CA PRO A 100 -10.77 7.70 -13.61
C PRO A 100 -9.35 7.64 -14.18
N GLU A 101 -9.06 8.36 -15.27
CA GLU A 101 -7.72 8.37 -15.88
C GLU A 101 -6.73 9.12 -15.01
N LEU A 102 -7.20 10.21 -14.39
CA LEU A 102 -6.41 10.99 -13.44
C LEU A 102 -6.15 10.21 -12.14
N LEU A 103 -7.15 9.48 -11.64
CA LEU A 103 -6.98 8.56 -10.52
C LEU A 103 -5.90 7.53 -10.84
N ASP A 104 -5.93 6.90 -12.02
CA ASP A 104 -4.92 5.92 -12.41
C ASP A 104 -3.51 6.51 -12.49
N ALA A 105 -3.37 7.71 -13.04
CA ALA A 105 -2.09 8.42 -13.07
C ALA A 105 -1.56 8.73 -11.66
N ALA A 106 -2.44 9.16 -10.74
CA ALA A 106 -2.07 9.45 -9.36
C ALA A 106 -1.70 8.17 -8.58
N VAL A 107 -2.42 7.06 -8.80
CA VAL A 107 -2.09 5.76 -8.18
C VAL A 107 -0.70 5.29 -8.57
N VAL A 108 -0.29 5.43 -9.84
CA VAL A 108 1.06 5.03 -10.28
C VAL A 108 2.16 5.75 -9.49
N ALA A 109 1.93 7.00 -9.08
CA ALA A 109 2.91 7.77 -8.32
C ALA A 109 3.07 7.31 -6.86
N ILE A 110 2.03 6.71 -6.28
CA ILE A 110 2.01 6.24 -4.87
C ILE A 110 2.22 4.73 -4.74
N ASP A 111 2.07 3.97 -5.83
CA ASP A 111 2.13 2.52 -5.86
C ASP A 111 3.57 2.02 -5.60
N THR A 112 3.89 1.89 -4.31
CA THR A 112 5.18 1.40 -3.85
C THR A 112 5.01 0.15 -2.99
N PRO A 113 6.01 -0.74 -2.92
CA PRO A 113 5.95 -1.89 -2.01
C PRO A 113 5.73 -1.48 -0.55
N SER A 114 6.33 -0.37 -0.13
CA SER A 114 6.20 0.13 1.23
C SER A 114 4.77 0.57 1.53
N GLU A 115 4.12 1.31 0.61
CA GLU A 115 2.73 1.74 0.80
C GLU A 115 1.75 0.56 0.77
N ARG A 116 1.93 -0.38 -0.16
CA ARG A 116 1.17 -1.63 -0.18
C ARG A 116 1.33 -2.42 1.12
N ALA A 117 2.56 -2.54 1.63
CA ALA A 117 2.84 -3.24 2.88
C ALA A 117 2.24 -2.53 4.10
N ARG A 118 2.18 -1.19 4.09
CA ARG A 118 1.50 -0.39 5.12
C ARG A 118 0.01 -0.70 5.14
N LEU A 119 -0.66 -0.63 3.99
CA LEU A 119 -2.08 -0.98 3.86
C LEU A 119 -2.35 -2.43 4.28
N ALA A 120 -1.51 -3.39 3.86
CA ALA A 120 -1.67 -4.79 4.24
C ALA A 120 -1.56 -4.98 5.77
N ARG A 121 -0.69 -4.24 6.46
CA ARG A 121 -0.64 -4.25 7.94
C ARG A 121 -1.89 -3.66 8.56
N ALA A 122 -2.44 -2.58 7.99
CA ALA A 122 -3.70 -2.00 8.44
C ALA A 122 -4.87 -2.99 8.28
N VAL A 123 -4.97 -3.65 7.12
CA VAL A 123 -5.96 -4.72 6.86
C VAL A 123 -5.86 -5.83 7.92
N ILE A 124 -4.66 -6.34 8.18
CA ILE A 124 -4.45 -7.36 9.22
C ILE A 124 -4.86 -6.85 10.60
N ALA A 125 -4.51 -5.62 10.95
CA ALA A 125 -4.87 -5.03 12.24
C ALA A 125 -6.40 -4.90 12.40
N GLN A 126 -7.10 -4.44 11.36
CA GLN A 126 -8.57 -4.31 11.37
C GLN A 126 -9.26 -5.67 11.42
N ALA A 127 -8.75 -6.68 10.70
CA ALA A 127 -9.27 -8.05 10.77
C ALA A 127 -9.06 -8.67 12.17
N GLN A 128 -7.89 -8.46 12.79
CA GLN A 128 -7.62 -8.90 14.16
C GLN A 128 -8.51 -8.20 15.20
N ALA A 129 -8.87 -6.94 14.95
CA ALA A 129 -9.83 -6.19 15.76
C ALA A 129 -11.30 -6.60 15.47
N GLN A 130 -11.54 -7.52 14.53
CA GLN A 130 -12.86 -7.92 14.06
C GLN A 130 -13.70 -6.76 13.50
N ALA A 131 -13.02 -5.70 13.03
CA ALA A 131 -13.66 -4.53 12.44
C ALA A 131 -14.05 -4.76 10.97
N ILE A 132 -13.40 -5.72 10.31
CA ILE A 132 -13.67 -6.11 8.92
C ILE A 132 -13.79 -7.64 8.82
N ASP A 133 -14.55 -8.12 7.83
CA ASP A 133 -14.71 -9.55 7.58
C ASP A 133 -13.38 -10.21 7.18
N ALA A 134 -13.17 -11.45 7.62
CA ALA A 134 -11.93 -12.18 7.38
C ALA A 134 -11.70 -12.49 5.90
N ARG A 135 -12.75 -12.80 5.12
CA ARG A 135 -12.64 -13.05 3.68
C ARG A 135 -12.33 -11.77 2.91
N LEU A 136 -12.94 -10.66 3.33
CA LEU A 136 -12.63 -9.34 2.77
C LEU A 136 -11.17 -8.94 3.05
N ALA A 137 -10.68 -9.22 4.27
CA ALA A 137 -9.28 -9.02 4.60
C ALA A 137 -8.35 -9.89 3.74
N ASP A 138 -8.69 -11.16 3.51
CA ASP A 138 -7.92 -12.05 2.64
C ASP A 138 -7.91 -11.55 1.19
N ALA A 139 -9.05 -11.09 0.67
CA ALA A 139 -9.15 -10.51 -0.68
C ALA A 139 -8.26 -9.26 -0.82
N ALA A 140 -8.29 -8.37 0.18
CA ALA A 140 -7.42 -7.20 0.24
C ALA A 140 -5.93 -7.56 0.25
N LEU A 141 -5.52 -8.59 1.00
CA LEU A 141 -4.13 -9.05 1.04
C LEU A 141 -3.68 -9.68 -0.28
N ILE A 142 -4.57 -10.36 -1.00
CA ILE A 142 -4.30 -10.86 -2.35
C ILE A 142 -4.16 -9.70 -3.34
N ASP A 143 -5.07 -8.73 -3.34
CA ASP A 143 -5.02 -7.54 -4.20
C ASP A 143 -3.66 -6.83 -4.03
N LEU A 144 -3.31 -6.46 -2.80
CA LEU A 144 -2.07 -5.76 -2.46
C LEU A 144 -0.80 -6.56 -2.81
N GLY A 145 -0.86 -7.89 -2.76
CA GLY A 145 0.26 -8.77 -3.11
C GLY A 145 0.39 -9.07 -4.61
N SER A 146 -0.56 -8.65 -5.43
CA SER A 146 -0.62 -8.90 -6.88
C SER A 146 -0.30 -7.64 -7.70
N ASP A 147 -0.41 -7.74 -9.03
CA ASP A 147 -0.30 -6.57 -9.92
C ASP A 147 -1.59 -5.71 -9.94
N SER A 148 -2.65 -6.17 -9.26
CA SER A 148 -3.87 -5.38 -9.08
C SER A 148 -3.62 -4.13 -8.24
N ARG A 149 -4.50 -3.14 -8.41
CA ARG A 149 -4.45 -1.83 -7.74
C ARG A 149 -5.82 -1.43 -7.18
N GLN A 150 -6.75 -2.36 -7.01
CA GLN A 150 -8.13 -2.01 -6.68
C GLN A 150 -8.20 -1.32 -5.32
N LEU A 151 -7.57 -1.90 -4.30
CA LEU A 151 -7.57 -1.30 -2.95
C LEU A 151 -6.74 -0.02 -2.90
N LEU A 152 -5.65 0.08 -3.68
CA LEU A 152 -4.89 1.32 -3.80
C LEU A 152 -5.70 2.46 -4.44
N ARG A 153 -6.47 2.17 -5.49
CA ARG A 153 -7.37 3.13 -6.15
C ARG A 153 -8.44 3.61 -5.19
N ALA A 154 -9.15 2.68 -4.56
CA ALA A 154 -10.17 3.00 -3.57
C ALA A 154 -9.57 3.81 -2.41
N GLY A 155 -8.44 3.37 -1.87
CA GLY A 155 -7.78 4.00 -0.74
C GLY A 155 -7.23 5.40 -1.05
N LEU A 156 -6.79 5.65 -2.27
CA LEU A 156 -6.38 6.98 -2.72
C LEU A 156 -7.59 7.89 -2.91
N LEU A 157 -8.64 7.41 -3.57
CA LEU A 157 -9.85 8.18 -3.82
C LEU A 157 -10.50 8.62 -2.51
N GLU A 158 -10.65 7.70 -1.56
CA GLU A 158 -11.19 7.98 -0.23
C GLU A 158 -10.31 8.97 0.55
N ALA A 159 -8.98 8.79 0.53
CA ALA A 159 -8.06 9.72 1.18
C ALA A 159 -8.18 11.16 0.64
N VAL A 160 -8.32 11.28 -0.69
CA VAL A 160 -8.53 12.58 -1.36
C VAL A 160 -9.90 13.15 -1.00
N ALA A 161 -10.96 12.34 -1.04
CA ALA A 161 -12.31 12.77 -0.70
C ALA A 161 -12.40 13.29 0.74
N VAL A 162 -11.79 12.58 1.70
CA VAL A 162 -11.69 13.03 3.09
C VAL A 162 -10.89 14.34 3.18
N ARG A 163 -9.76 14.43 2.48
CA ARG A 163 -8.89 15.62 2.49
C ARG A 163 -9.62 16.88 2.04
N VAL A 164 -10.37 16.80 0.94
CA VAL A 164 -11.07 17.95 0.35
C VAL A 164 -12.44 18.19 0.98
N GLY A 165 -12.82 17.40 1.99
CA GLY A 165 -14.12 17.51 2.65
C GLY A 165 -15.30 17.02 1.81
N ALA A 166 -15.06 16.25 0.75
CA ALA A 166 -16.11 15.56 -0.01
C ALA A 166 -16.64 14.31 0.72
N ALA A 167 -15.79 13.66 1.53
CA ALA A 167 -16.15 12.56 2.42
C ALA A 167 -15.90 12.93 3.88
N ARG A 168 -16.64 12.28 4.79
CA ARG A 168 -16.36 12.34 6.22
C ARG A 168 -15.26 11.34 6.55
N THR A 169 -14.42 11.67 7.51
CA THR A 169 -13.59 10.66 8.18
C THR A 169 -14.49 9.53 8.73
N PRO A 170 -13.96 8.33 8.95
CA PRO A 170 -14.68 7.24 9.62
C PRO A 170 -15.28 7.62 10.99
N ALA A 171 -14.70 8.60 11.69
CA ALA A 171 -15.25 9.16 12.93
C ALA A 171 -16.41 10.17 12.73
N GLY A 172 -16.87 10.38 11.49
CA GLY A 172 -17.95 11.31 11.13
C GLY A 172 -17.53 12.78 10.98
N ILE A 173 -16.24 13.10 11.13
CA ILE A 173 -15.72 14.47 11.03
C ILE A 173 -15.59 14.87 9.56
N LEU A 174 -16.06 16.07 9.21
CA LEU A 174 -15.81 16.70 7.92
C LEU A 174 -14.59 17.61 8.03
N LEU A 175 -13.59 17.41 7.17
CA LEU A 175 -12.43 18.30 7.12
C LEU A 175 -12.79 19.56 6.31
N PRO A 176 -12.32 20.75 6.72
CA PRO A 176 -12.46 21.94 5.90
C PRO A 176 -11.60 21.80 4.64
N ALA A 177 -12.20 22.11 3.49
CA ALA A 177 -11.52 22.19 2.19
C ALA A 177 -10.44 23.29 2.17
#